data_AF-A0A518LH53-F1
#
_entry.id   AF-A0A518LH53-F1
#
_cell.length_a   1.000
_cell.length_b   1.000
_cell.length_c   1.000
_cell.angle_alpha   90.00
_cell.angle_beta   90.00
_cell.angle_gamma   90.00
#
_symmetry.space_group_name_H-M   'P 1'
#
loop_
_entity.id
_entity.type
_entity.pdbx_description
1 polymer ?
#
loop_
_entity_poly.entity_id
_entity_poly.type
_entity_poly.pdbx_seq_one_letter_code
_entity_poly.pdbx_strand_id
1 'polypeptide(L)'
;MKGVVILALVLGALGAGVWFTVLKSSMSDQGELFVVVLGPPDENNLMEFDVCVELGTATRAKPPVNERFEPQWDEWIDQRFAMRDSAGKKLPFTRIAHTMLIDERKFKHLPEFYVQYRLEPGKEYTLDFIPKNNPVRYRYKFTTSSAFGPARENFVPIEGEK
;
A
#
# COMPACT_ATOMS: atom_id res chain seq x y z
N MET A 1 -9.40 47.92 30.07
CA MET A 1 -10.13 47.16 29.02
C MET A 1 -9.33 46.94 27.74
N LYS A 2 -8.62 47.93 27.17
CA LYS A 2 -7.87 47.75 25.89
C LYS A 2 -6.74 46.70 25.94
N GLY A 3 -6.00 46.59 27.06
CA GLY A 3 -4.91 45.60 27.21
C GLY A 3 -5.37 44.14 27.28
N VAL A 4 -6.56 43.89 27.82
CA VAL A 4 -7.15 42.53 27.90
C VAL A 4 -7.60 42.05 26.52
N VAL A 5 -8.12 42.97 25.69
CA VAL A 5 -8.52 42.67 24.31
C VAL A 5 -7.32 42.34 23.43
N ILE A 6 -6.20 43.07 23.58
CA ILE A 6 -4.97 42.79 22.85
C ILE A 6 -4.40 41.42 23.27
N LEU A 7 -4.38 41.11 24.56
CA LEU A 7 -3.91 39.81 25.05
C LEU A 7 -4.78 38.65 24.52
N ALA A 8 -6.11 38.83 24.51
CA ALA A 8 -7.03 37.82 23.96
C ALA A 8 -6.83 37.62 22.44
N LEU A 9 -6.56 38.68 21.69
CA LEU A 9 -6.25 38.59 20.25
C LEU A 9 -4.93 37.85 20.00
N VAL A 10 -3.89 38.13 20.78
CA VAL A 10 -2.60 37.45 20.65
C VAL A 10 -2.71 35.97 21.01
N LEU A 11 -3.41 35.63 22.11
CA LEU A 11 -3.65 34.24 22.50
C LEU A 11 -4.54 33.50 21.49
N GLY A 12 -5.54 34.17 20.92
CA GLY A 12 -6.38 33.61 19.85
C GLY A 12 -5.60 33.33 18.56
N ALA A 13 -4.72 34.25 18.16
CA ALA A 13 -3.86 34.07 16.98
C ALA A 13 -2.82 32.96 17.19
N LEU A 14 -2.22 32.86 18.38
CA LEU A 14 -1.29 31.77 18.72
C LEU A 14 -2.01 30.43 18.78
N GLY A 15 -3.21 30.37 19.38
CA GLY A 15 -4.04 29.17 19.41
C GLY A 15 -4.46 28.70 18.02
N ALA A 16 -4.88 29.62 17.14
CA ALA A 16 -5.21 29.32 15.76
C ALA A 16 -4.00 28.86 14.94
N GLY A 17 -2.81 29.46 15.18
CA GLY A 17 -1.56 29.07 14.54
C GLY A 17 -1.13 27.64 14.90
N VAL A 18 -1.17 27.29 16.19
CA VAL A 18 -0.88 25.93 16.67
C VAL A 18 -1.92 24.92 16.19
N TRP A 19 -3.21 25.29 16.20
CA TRP A 19 -4.28 24.43 15.68
C TRP A 19 -4.11 24.15 14.18
N PHE A 20 -3.73 25.17 13.39
CA PHE A 20 -3.52 25.03 11.95
C PHE A 20 -2.30 24.17 11.61
N THR A 21 -1.20 24.27 12.36
CA THR A 21 -0.01 23.43 12.14
C THR A 21 -0.26 21.98 12.57
N VAL A 22 -0.93 21.75 13.70
CA VAL A 22 -1.30 20.40 14.16
C VAL A 22 -2.28 19.74 13.18
N LEU A 23 -3.27 20.48 12.68
CA LEU A 23 -4.17 19.95 11.64
C LEU A 23 -3.44 19.66 10.33
N LYS A 24 -2.54 20.54 9.86
CA LYS A 24 -1.75 20.27 8.65
C LYS A 24 -0.91 18.99 8.78
N SER A 25 -0.26 18.79 9.92
CA SER A 25 0.53 17.58 10.18
C SER A 25 -0.33 16.32 10.34
N SER A 26 -1.60 16.47 10.78
CA SER A 26 -2.57 15.38 10.82
C SER A 26 -3.22 15.08 9.46
N MET A 27 -3.09 16.00 8.49
CA MET A 27 -3.64 15.86 7.13
C MET A 27 -2.61 15.37 6.10
N SER A 28 -1.32 15.26 6.47
CA SER A 28 -0.34 14.61 5.61
C SER A 28 -0.55 13.10 5.66
N ASP A 29 -0.92 12.52 4.52
CA ASP A 29 -1.01 11.09 4.34
C ASP A 29 0.35 10.44 4.65
N GLN A 30 0.42 9.64 5.71
CA GLN A 30 1.67 9.05 6.19
C GLN A 30 2.09 7.81 5.39
N GLY A 31 1.32 7.46 4.35
CA GLY A 31 1.48 6.25 3.58
C GLY A 31 0.48 5.18 4.00
N GLU A 32 0.50 4.07 3.27
CA GLU A 32 -0.32 2.90 3.56
C GLU A 32 0.58 1.69 3.81
N LEU A 33 0.27 0.96 4.88
CA LEU A 33 1.03 -0.21 5.27
C LEU A 33 0.46 -1.45 4.59
N PHE A 34 1.31 -2.12 3.82
CA PHE A 34 0.98 -3.41 3.23
C PHE A 34 1.89 -4.49 3.76
N VAL A 35 1.32 -5.68 3.88
CA VAL A 35 2.09 -6.87 4.19
C VAL A 35 2.61 -7.41 2.87
N VAL A 36 3.92 -7.44 2.78
CA VAL A 36 4.66 -8.00 1.67
C VAL A 36 5.44 -9.19 2.20
N VAL A 37 5.49 -10.27 1.44
CA VAL A 37 6.20 -11.49 1.80
C VAL A 37 7.14 -11.85 0.67
N LEU A 38 8.40 -12.06 1.01
CA LEU A 38 9.44 -12.47 0.06
C LEU A 38 10.01 -13.81 0.49
N GLY A 39 9.86 -14.82 -0.35
CA GLY A 39 10.40 -16.16 -0.15
C GLY A 39 11.87 -16.27 -0.57
N PRO A 40 12.56 -17.35 -0.15
CA PRO A 40 13.89 -17.67 -0.67
C PRO A 40 13.83 -18.03 -2.17
N PRO A 41 14.96 -17.95 -2.89
CA PRO A 41 15.04 -18.42 -4.27
C PRO A 41 14.71 -19.92 -4.38
N ASP A 42 13.96 -20.29 -5.41
CA ASP A 42 13.65 -21.68 -5.76
C ASP A 42 14.76 -22.34 -6.60
N GLU A 43 14.52 -23.56 -7.08
CA GLU A 43 15.45 -24.30 -7.94
C GLU A 43 15.79 -23.60 -9.27
N ASN A 44 14.94 -22.67 -9.71
CA ASN A 44 15.14 -21.85 -10.90
C ASN A 44 15.75 -20.48 -10.57
N ASN A 45 16.21 -20.28 -9.33
CA ASN A 45 16.73 -19.02 -8.81
C ASN A 45 15.70 -17.88 -8.89
N LEU A 46 14.41 -18.19 -8.69
CA LEU A 46 13.33 -17.21 -8.63
C LEU A 46 12.75 -17.14 -7.21
N MET A 47 12.48 -15.93 -6.74
CA MET A 47 11.94 -15.65 -5.41
C MET A 47 10.45 -15.40 -5.51
N GLU A 48 9.66 -16.07 -4.68
CA GLU A 48 8.22 -15.81 -4.57
C GLU A 48 8.00 -14.48 -3.84
N PHE A 49 7.17 -13.61 -4.42
CA PHE A 49 6.80 -12.32 -3.86
C PHE A 49 5.29 -12.21 -3.81
N ASP A 50 4.76 -12.14 -2.60
CA ASP A 50 3.34 -12.07 -2.32
C ASP A 50 3.00 -10.77 -1.62
N VAL A 51 1.95 -10.10 -2.08
CA VAL A 51 1.38 -8.95 -1.40
C VAL A 51 0.00 -9.34 -0.90
N CYS A 52 -0.19 -9.22 0.42
CA CYS A 52 -1.47 -9.49 1.04
C CYS A 52 -2.47 -8.38 0.69
N VAL A 53 -3.61 -8.79 0.14
CA VAL A 53 -4.79 -7.92 0.01
C VAL A 53 -5.68 -8.21 1.20
N GLU A 54 -5.67 -7.31 2.18
CA GLU A 54 -6.52 -7.42 3.36
C GLU A 54 -8.00 -7.23 2.99
N LEU A 55 -8.90 -7.93 3.69
CA LEU A 55 -10.36 -7.78 3.55
C LEU A 55 -10.82 -6.32 3.65
N GLY A 56 -10.20 -5.54 4.54
CA GLY A 56 -10.49 -4.12 4.69
C GLY A 56 -10.17 -3.31 3.42
N THR A 57 -9.11 -3.66 2.70
CA THR A 57 -8.73 -3.03 1.42
C THR A 57 -9.73 -3.37 0.33
N ALA A 58 -10.06 -4.66 0.19
CA ALA A 58 -11.08 -5.14 -0.75
C ALA A 58 -12.47 -4.53 -0.47
N THR A 59 -12.78 -4.24 0.79
CA THR A 59 -14.05 -3.59 1.17
C THR A 59 -14.08 -2.11 0.83
N ARG A 60 -12.96 -1.38 1.00
CA ARG A 60 -12.84 0.06 0.69
C ARG A 60 -12.80 0.36 -0.80
N ALA A 61 -12.27 -0.57 -1.58
CA ALA A 61 -12.20 -0.51 -3.03
C ALA A 61 -12.74 -1.81 -3.60
N LYS A 62 -14.07 -1.90 -3.78
CA LYS A 62 -14.72 -3.13 -4.26
C LYS A 62 -14.32 -3.45 -5.71
N PRO A 63 -14.20 -4.74 -6.07
CA PRO A 63 -14.04 -5.14 -7.47
C PRO A 63 -15.28 -4.74 -8.28
N PRO A 64 -15.12 -4.45 -9.59
CA PRO A 64 -16.26 -4.40 -10.48
C PRO A 64 -16.96 -5.76 -10.49
N VAL A 65 -18.25 -5.77 -10.78
CA VAL A 65 -19.06 -7.00 -10.90
C VAL A 65 -19.54 -7.15 -12.33
N ASN A 66 -19.57 -8.38 -12.83
CA ASN A 66 -20.12 -8.68 -14.15
C ASN A 66 -21.67 -8.76 -14.13
N GLU A 67 -22.29 -9.06 -15.27
CA GLU A 67 -23.75 -9.22 -15.40
C GLU A 67 -24.35 -10.31 -14.51
N ARG A 68 -23.52 -11.25 -14.02
CA ARG A 68 -23.90 -12.32 -13.09
C ARG A 68 -23.67 -11.93 -11.62
N PHE A 69 -23.31 -10.68 -11.35
CA PHE A 69 -22.93 -10.17 -10.03
C PHE A 69 -21.69 -10.85 -9.44
N GLU A 70 -20.81 -11.41 -10.28
CA GLU A 70 -19.56 -12.03 -9.84
C GLU A 70 -18.42 -10.99 -9.82
N PRO A 71 -17.61 -10.94 -8.75
CA PRO A 71 -16.50 -9.99 -8.65
C PRO A 71 -15.41 -10.27 -9.69
N GLN A 72 -15.02 -9.24 -10.44
CA GLN A 72 -13.95 -9.28 -11.45
C GLN A 72 -12.61 -8.94 -10.79
N TRP A 73 -12.03 -9.91 -10.10
CA TRP A 73 -10.81 -9.70 -9.34
C TRP A 73 -9.60 -9.39 -10.20
N ASP A 74 -9.46 -10.02 -11.37
CA ASP A 74 -8.28 -9.81 -12.22
C ASP A 74 -8.25 -8.38 -12.78
N GLU A 75 -9.41 -7.89 -13.25
CA GLU A 75 -9.56 -6.49 -13.67
C GLU A 75 -9.26 -5.53 -12.51
N TRP A 76 -9.77 -5.84 -11.31
CA TRP A 76 -9.50 -5.04 -10.13
C TRP A 76 -8.00 -5.03 -9.78
N ILE A 77 -7.31 -6.18 -9.82
CA ILE A 77 -5.88 -6.26 -9.57
C ILE A 77 -5.12 -5.41 -10.60
N ASP A 78 -5.47 -5.51 -11.88
CA ASP A 78 -4.81 -4.75 -12.95
C ASP A 78 -4.98 -3.23 -12.85
N GLN A 79 -6.12 -2.78 -12.32
CA GLN A 79 -6.40 -1.36 -12.07
C GLN A 79 -5.66 -0.84 -10.82
N ARG A 80 -5.38 -1.72 -9.86
CA ARG A 80 -4.96 -1.33 -8.51
C ARG A 80 -3.51 -1.60 -8.23
N PHE A 81 -2.90 -2.59 -8.86
CA PHE A 81 -1.51 -2.98 -8.69
C PHE A 81 -0.76 -2.80 -10.01
N ALA A 82 0.41 -2.18 -9.92
CA ALA A 82 1.34 -2.15 -11.03
C ALA A 82 2.75 -2.39 -10.52
N MET A 83 3.26 -3.60 -10.76
CA MET A 83 4.66 -3.90 -10.53
C MET A 83 5.49 -3.63 -11.78
N ARG A 84 6.69 -3.10 -11.58
CA ARG A 84 7.64 -2.79 -12.64
C ARG A 84 9.04 -3.22 -12.26
N ASP A 85 9.79 -3.70 -13.24
CA ASP A 85 11.24 -3.87 -13.11
C ASP A 85 11.99 -2.54 -13.23
N SER A 86 13.32 -2.58 -13.10
CA SER A 86 14.19 -1.41 -13.26
C SER A 86 14.18 -0.80 -14.66
N ALA A 87 13.73 -1.53 -15.68
CA ALA A 87 13.52 -1.03 -17.04
C ALA A 87 12.12 -0.40 -17.24
N GLY A 88 11.26 -0.42 -16.21
CA GLY A 88 9.90 0.11 -16.25
C GLY A 88 8.87 -0.82 -16.89
N LYS A 89 9.25 -2.04 -17.26
CA LYS A 89 8.34 -3.05 -17.85
C LYS A 89 7.32 -3.47 -16.81
N LYS A 90 6.02 -3.45 -17.17
CA LYS A 90 4.95 -3.93 -16.29
C LYS A 90 5.06 -5.45 -16.13
N LEU A 91 5.00 -5.92 -14.88
CA LEU A 91 5.01 -7.33 -14.50
C LEU A 91 3.59 -7.70 -14.03
N PRO A 92 2.95 -8.71 -14.63
CA PRO A 92 1.58 -9.09 -14.29
C PRO A 92 1.54 -9.87 -12.98
N PHE A 93 0.62 -9.54 -12.09
CA PHE A 93 0.37 -10.34 -10.89
C PHE A 93 -0.55 -11.51 -11.18
N THR A 94 -0.40 -12.59 -10.41
CA THR A 94 -1.36 -13.69 -10.34
C THR A 94 -2.09 -13.64 -9.01
N ARG A 95 -3.42 -13.81 -9.02
CA ARG A 95 -4.20 -13.92 -7.79
C ARG A 95 -4.09 -15.32 -7.21
N ILE A 96 -3.76 -15.43 -5.93
CA ILE A 96 -3.75 -16.70 -5.19
C ILE A 96 -4.57 -16.57 -3.91
N ALA A 97 -5.22 -17.65 -3.48
CA ALA A 97 -6.04 -17.63 -2.27
C ALA A 97 -5.19 -17.65 -0.99
N HIS A 98 -4.09 -18.40 -0.99
CA HIS A 98 -3.23 -18.61 0.16
C HIS A 98 -1.77 -18.57 -0.26
N THR A 99 -0.91 -18.10 0.64
CA THR A 99 0.55 -18.18 0.50
C THR A 99 1.11 -19.25 1.43
N MET A 100 2.15 -19.94 0.99
CA MET A 100 2.90 -20.90 1.83
C MET A 100 4.02 -20.22 2.63
N LEU A 101 4.27 -18.93 2.38
CA LEU A 101 5.38 -18.18 2.98
C LEU A 101 5.06 -17.66 4.40
N ILE A 102 3.78 -17.66 4.80
CA ILE A 102 3.35 -17.28 6.15
C ILE A 102 2.34 -18.26 6.74
N ASP A 103 2.36 -18.40 8.06
CA ASP A 103 1.31 -19.09 8.80
C ASP A 103 0.13 -18.13 9.01
N GLU A 104 -0.86 -18.18 8.13
CA GLU A 104 -2.04 -17.30 8.15
C GLU A 104 -2.78 -17.32 9.48
N ARG A 105 -2.72 -18.44 10.23
CA ARG A 105 -3.35 -18.57 11.55
C ARG A 105 -2.74 -17.64 12.60
N LYS A 106 -1.49 -17.20 12.38
CA LYS A 106 -0.77 -16.26 13.25
C LYS A 106 -0.91 -14.82 12.76
N PHE A 107 -1.57 -14.63 11.61
CA PHE A 107 -1.72 -13.33 11.00
C PHE A 107 -2.86 -12.57 11.68
N LYS A 108 -2.56 -11.38 12.21
CA LYS A 108 -3.57 -10.55 12.92
C LYS A 108 -4.60 -9.94 11.99
N HIS A 109 -4.28 -9.86 10.69
CA HIS A 109 -5.13 -9.27 9.66
C HIS A 109 -5.78 -10.39 8.87
N LEU A 110 -7.02 -10.17 8.42
CA LEU A 110 -7.74 -11.14 7.60
C LEU A 110 -7.35 -10.94 6.13
N PRO A 111 -6.51 -11.82 5.53
CA PRO A 111 -6.26 -11.78 4.09
C PRO A 111 -7.55 -12.12 3.35
N GLU A 112 -7.86 -11.36 2.31
CA GLU A 112 -8.89 -11.70 1.33
C GLU A 112 -8.28 -12.59 0.23
N PHE A 113 -7.09 -12.23 -0.24
CA PHE A 113 -6.24 -13.03 -1.13
C PHE A 113 -4.83 -12.42 -1.17
N TYR A 114 -3.94 -13.01 -1.96
CA TYR A 114 -2.63 -12.45 -2.27
C TYR A 114 -2.48 -12.22 -3.77
N VAL A 115 -1.69 -11.21 -4.11
CA VAL A 115 -1.17 -11.04 -5.47
C VAL A 115 0.28 -11.48 -5.49
N GLN A 116 0.59 -12.41 -6.38
CA GLN A 116 1.86 -13.12 -6.44
C GLN A 116 2.61 -12.82 -7.73
N TYR A 117 3.93 -12.73 -7.61
CA TYR A 117 4.86 -12.80 -8.73
C TYR A 117 6.16 -13.49 -8.35
N ARG A 118 6.96 -13.89 -9.35
CA ARG A 118 8.28 -14.48 -9.19
C ARG A 118 9.37 -13.51 -9.62
N LEU A 119 10.23 -13.13 -8.68
CA LEU A 119 11.26 -12.11 -8.87
C LEU A 119 12.65 -12.74 -9.01
N GLU A 120 13.50 -12.11 -9.81
CA GLU A 120 14.93 -12.42 -9.83
C GLU A 120 15.64 -11.80 -8.61
N PRO A 121 16.54 -12.53 -7.93
CA PRO A 121 17.35 -12.00 -6.84
C PRO A 121 18.26 -10.84 -7.24
N GLY A 122 18.53 -9.93 -6.30
CA GLY A 122 19.42 -8.78 -6.49
C GLY A 122 18.90 -7.69 -7.44
N LYS A 123 17.65 -7.76 -7.91
CA LYS A 123 17.07 -6.76 -8.82
C LYS A 123 16.22 -5.73 -8.06
N GLU A 124 16.13 -4.55 -8.66
CA GLU A 124 15.27 -3.47 -8.19
C GLU A 124 13.90 -3.55 -8.85
N TYR A 125 12.87 -3.33 -8.04
CA TYR A 125 11.47 -3.31 -8.47
C TYR A 125 10.73 -2.13 -7.86
N THR A 126 9.64 -1.77 -8.51
CA THR A 126 8.68 -0.79 -8.01
C THR A 126 7.30 -1.41 -8.02
N LEU A 127 6.58 -1.28 -6.92
CA LEU A 127 5.19 -1.66 -6.79
C LEU A 127 4.33 -0.43 -6.50
N ASP A 128 3.44 -0.11 -7.43
CA ASP A 128 2.43 0.92 -7.26
C ASP A 128 1.11 0.30 -6.82
N PHE A 129 0.40 0.99 -5.92
CA PHE A 129 -0.87 0.52 -5.38
C PHE A 129 -1.90 1.63 -5.11
N ILE A 130 -3.21 1.33 -5.27
CA ILE A 130 -4.34 2.25 -5.02
C ILE A 130 -5.33 1.64 -3.99
N PRO A 131 -5.24 1.97 -2.67
CA PRO A 131 -5.96 1.29 -1.57
C PRO A 131 -7.45 1.53 -1.46
N LYS A 132 -7.94 2.63 -2.03
CA LYS A 132 -9.30 3.14 -1.84
C LYS A 132 -9.80 3.64 -3.18
N ASN A 133 -11.09 3.92 -3.32
CA ASN A 133 -11.62 4.49 -4.57
C ASN A 133 -11.08 5.90 -4.91
N ASN A 134 -10.29 6.51 -4.02
CA ASN A 134 -9.56 7.75 -4.28
C ASN A 134 -8.35 7.46 -5.19
N PRO A 135 -7.96 8.35 -6.13
CA PRO A 135 -6.90 8.06 -7.10
C PRO A 135 -5.48 8.17 -6.51
N VAL A 136 -5.33 8.35 -5.19
CA VAL A 136 -4.01 8.43 -4.56
C VAL A 136 -3.30 7.10 -4.75
N ARG A 137 -2.23 7.15 -5.53
CA ARG A 137 -1.33 6.04 -5.80
C ARG A 137 -0.18 6.10 -4.81
N TYR A 138 0.14 4.95 -4.23
CA TYR A 138 1.28 4.79 -3.34
C TYR A 138 2.31 3.90 -3.99
N ARG A 139 3.58 4.09 -3.62
CA ARG A 139 4.72 3.40 -4.22
C ARG A 139 5.58 2.76 -3.15
N TYR A 140 5.96 1.52 -3.41
CA TYR A 140 7.00 0.81 -2.70
C TYR A 140 8.14 0.48 -3.68
N LYS A 141 9.35 0.91 -3.36
CA LYS A 141 10.56 0.59 -4.11
C LYS A 141 11.41 -0.34 -3.27
N PHE A 142 11.89 -1.43 -3.85
CA PHE A 142 12.67 -2.40 -3.13
C PHE A 142 13.68 -3.10 -4.03
N THR A 143 14.72 -3.63 -3.39
CA THR A 143 15.68 -4.53 -4.02
C THR A 143 15.48 -5.90 -3.39
N THR A 144 15.32 -6.94 -4.19
CA THR A 144 15.28 -8.32 -3.69
C THR A 144 16.64 -8.64 -3.07
N SER A 145 16.70 -8.70 -1.75
CA SER A 145 17.92 -9.05 -1.00
C SER A 145 17.78 -10.43 -0.37
N SER A 146 18.80 -10.88 0.36
CA SER A 146 18.80 -12.15 1.08
C SER A 146 17.91 -12.17 2.33
N ALA A 147 17.23 -11.08 2.66
CA ALA A 147 16.28 -11.05 3.78
C ALA A 147 14.92 -11.59 3.33
N PHE A 148 14.49 -12.71 3.92
CA PHE A 148 13.25 -13.41 3.58
C PHE A 148 12.24 -13.34 4.73
N GLY A 149 10.96 -13.43 4.38
CA GLY A 149 9.84 -13.48 5.31
C GLY A 149 8.86 -12.31 5.17
N PRO A 150 7.83 -12.26 6.04
CA PRO A 150 6.85 -11.19 6.01
C PRO A 150 7.41 -9.89 6.58
N ALA A 151 7.22 -8.81 5.84
CA ALA A 151 7.51 -7.46 6.27
C ALA A 151 6.27 -6.57 6.12
N ARG A 152 6.14 -5.59 7.01
CA ARG A 152 5.20 -4.50 6.83
C ARG A 152 5.95 -3.35 6.18
N GLU A 153 5.59 -3.09 4.94
CA GLU A 153 6.27 -2.10 4.13
C GLU A 153 5.40 -0.85 4.02
N ASN A 154 6.05 0.30 4.16
CA ASN A 154 5.36 1.59 4.05
C ASN A 154 5.37 2.04 2.59
N PHE A 155 4.18 2.18 2.01
CA PHE A 155 4.02 2.71 0.68
C PHE A 155 3.83 4.22 0.78
N VAL A 156 4.67 4.98 0.09
CA VAL A 156 4.62 6.45 0.13
C VAL A 156 3.74 6.98 -0.99
N PRO A 157 2.96 8.05 -0.77
CA PRO A 157 2.15 8.64 -1.83
C PRO A 157 3.04 9.17 -2.97
N ILE A 158 2.60 9.00 -4.22
CA ILE A 158 3.23 9.61 -5.39
C ILE A 158 2.71 11.05 -5.50
N GLU A 159 3.60 12.02 -5.30
CA GLU A 159 3.24 13.44 -5.43
C GLU A 159 2.79 13.78 -6.86
N GLY A 160 1.69 14.54 -6.98
CA GLY A 160 1.22 15.12 -8.24
C GLY A 160 0.06 14.40 -8.93
N GLU A 161 -0.38 13.24 -8.45
CA GLU A 161 -1.61 12.56 -8.92
C GLU A 161 -2.77 12.86 -7.95
N LYS A 162 -3.59 13.88 -8.25
CA LYS A 162 -4.88 14.15 -7.59
C LYS A 162 -6.01 14.11 -8.60
#